data_AF-A0A2V7NNI0-F1
#
_entry.id   AF-A0A2V7NNI0-F1
#
_cell.length_a   1.000
_cell.length_b   1.000
_cell.length_c   1.000
_cell.angle_alpha   90.00
_cell.angle_beta   90.00
_cell.angle_gamma   90.00
#
_symmetry.space_group_name_H-M   'P 1'
#
loop_
_entity.id
_entity.type
_entity.pdbx_description
1 polymer ?
#
loop_
_entity_poly.entity_id
_entity_poly.type
_entity_poly.pdbx_seq_one_letter_code
_entity_poly.pdbx_strand_id
1 'polypeptide(L)'
;MRRRLLFLSLLLVPLAARAQQVGVLTHDAVLHDGPSRTAPRLGDLAAGETVSLLRREHRNGYLQVRTQTEDVGWVWELYVHLVDPTEVHEPTTPHTLVPSPLGVDVPAGDFDNCPDSGDAQLARVRVLNRLKNRSAEPRDADIDSSVTLAAMLAPSSGDSGDLGRFQETKAAEITAFVYRVIPGGKKETANCKLGDPVHRDTHIELILGPSDTAEIRRVIAEVTPRWRAALKDRGVDWSTAALQQTIEGHWVRLRGWLMFDLEHQAQAENTNPGNSANWRATAWEIHPITFLAAAVSPP
;
A
#
# COMPACT_ATOMS: atom_id res chain seq x y z
N MET A 1 21.36 55.79 16.26
CA MET A 1 22.12 55.01 15.25
C MET A 1 23.08 54.10 16.02
N ARG A 2 23.19 52.78 15.89
CA ARG A 2 22.70 51.70 15.01
C ARG A 2 22.76 50.42 15.86
N ARG A 3 21.66 49.67 16.03
CA ARG A 3 21.71 48.30 16.60
C ARG A 3 22.20 47.36 15.50
N ARG A 4 23.33 46.68 15.70
CA ARG A 4 23.82 45.62 14.80
C ARG A 4 23.12 44.31 15.19
N LEU A 5 22.29 43.79 14.30
CA LEU A 5 21.76 42.42 14.36
C LEU A 5 22.79 41.49 13.72
N LEU A 6 23.32 40.55 14.50
CA LEU A 6 24.07 39.39 14.00
C LEU A 6 23.05 38.36 13.49
N PHE A 7 23.09 38.07 12.19
CA PHE A 7 22.38 36.92 11.61
C PHE A 7 23.26 35.68 11.77
N LEU A 8 22.82 34.75 12.62
CA LEU A 8 23.38 33.41 12.73
C LEU A 8 22.65 32.54 11.69
N SER A 9 23.29 32.29 10.56
CA SER A 9 22.77 31.39 9.52
C SER A 9 22.91 29.93 9.98
N LEU A 10 21.81 29.33 10.46
CA LEU A 10 21.70 27.89 10.67
C LEU A 10 21.66 27.21 9.29
N LEU A 11 22.73 26.49 8.94
CA LEU A 11 22.72 25.51 7.85
C LEU A 11 21.81 24.35 8.25
N LEU A 12 20.57 24.35 7.78
CA LEU A 12 19.72 23.16 7.82
C LEU A 12 20.28 22.13 6.84
N VAL A 13 20.90 21.08 7.36
CA VAL A 13 21.16 19.86 6.60
C VAL A 13 19.81 19.13 6.46
N PRO A 14 19.31 18.87 5.24
CA PRO A 14 18.08 18.12 5.09
C PRO A 14 18.32 16.67 5.52
N LEU A 15 17.56 16.21 6.53
CA LEU A 15 17.42 14.77 6.77
C LEU A 15 16.66 14.19 5.57
N ALA A 16 17.40 13.61 4.62
CA ALA A 16 16.80 12.79 3.59
C ALA A 16 16.02 11.65 4.26
N ALA A 17 14.71 11.59 3.99
CA ALA A 17 13.89 10.44 4.31
C ALA A 17 14.55 9.19 3.73
N ARG A 18 14.91 8.23 4.58
CA ARG A 18 15.52 6.99 4.11
C ARG A 18 14.40 6.06 3.65
N ALA A 19 14.33 5.82 2.35
CA ALA A 19 13.52 4.75 1.77
C ALA A 19 13.80 3.42 2.49
N GLN A 20 12.74 2.65 2.74
CA GLN A 20 12.87 1.32 3.32
C GLN A 20 13.63 0.44 2.33
N GLN A 21 14.74 -0.14 2.79
CA GLN A 21 15.68 -0.80 1.89
C GLN A 21 15.05 -2.09 1.35
N VAL A 22 15.05 -2.25 0.03
CA VAL A 22 14.52 -3.43 -0.65
C VAL A 22 15.65 -4.43 -0.85
N GLY A 23 15.37 -5.70 -0.60
CA GLY A 23 16.23 -6.82 -0.92
C GLY A 23 15.60 -7.69 -2.00
N VAL A 24 16.42 -8.30 -2.84
CA VAL A 24 16.02 -9.38 -3.75
C VAL A 24 16.64 -10.67 -3.23
N LEU A 25 15.86 -11.74 -3.17
CA LEU A 25 16.40 -13.05 -2.81
C LEU A 25 17.29 -13.60 -3.91
N THR A 26 18.51 -14.00 -3.59
CA THR A 26 19.45 -14.60 -4.55
C THR A 26 19.28 -16.11 -4.65
N HIS A 27 18.60 -16.71 -3.68
CA HIS A 27 18.35 -18.15 -3.56
C HIS A 27 16.94 -18.36 -2.99
N ASP A 28 16.38 -19.54 -3.20
CA ASP A 28 15.18 -19.97 -2.47
C ASP A 28 15.46 -19.90 -0.96
N ALA A 29 14.54 -19.29 -0.23
CA ALA A 29 14.68 -19.01 1.18
C ALA A 29 13.45 -19.48 1.96
N VAL A 30 13.63 -19.64 3.26
CA VAL A 30 12.53 -19.92 4.18
C VAL A 30 12.30 -18.68 5.02
N LEU A 31 11.04 -18.24 5.09
CA LEU A 31 10.61 -17.24 6.04
C LEU A 31 10.41 -17.92 7.39
N HIS A 32 11.12 -17.46 8.42
CA HIS A 32 11.03 -17.98 9.78
C HIS A 32 10.28 -17.02 10.71
N ASP A 33 9.67 -17.54 11.77
CA ASP A 33 9.02 -16.72 12.81
C ASP A 33 10.02 -16.01 13.74
N GLY A 34 11.30 -16.41 13.69
CA GLY A 34 12.39 -15.88 14.49
C GLY A 34 13.76 -15.97 13.79
N PRO A 35 14.78 -15.25 14.28
CA PRO A 35 16.11 -15.18 13.67
C PRO A 35 16.95 -16.44 13.94
N SER A 36 16.46 -17.60 13.51
CA SER A 36 17.13 -18.89 13.65
C SER A 36 16.64 -19.89 12.61
N ARG A 37 17.54 -20.80 12.19
CA ARG A 37 17.20 -21.88 11.24
C ARG A 37 16.31 -22.96 11.84
N THR A 38 16.22 -22.99 13.18
CA THR A 38 15.35 -23.90 13.94
C THR A 38 14.03 -23.26 14.33
N ALA A 39 13.84 -21.97 14.04
CA ALA A 39 12.59 -21.27 14.28
C ALA A 39 11.49 -21.81 13.33
N PRO A 40 10.23 -21.89 13.77
CA PRO A 40 9.13 -22.32 12.92
C PRO A 40 9.12 -21.66 11.55
N ARG A 41 8.81 -22.46 10.53
CA ARG A 41 8.74 -22.04 9.13
C ARG A 41 7.37 -21.39 8.91
N LEU A 42 7.36 -20.15 8.46
CA LEU A 42 6.17 -19.41 8.05
C LEU A 42 5.85 -19.62 6.57
N GLY A 43 6.87 -19.78 5.73
CA GLY A 43 6.67 -19.98 4.30
C GLY A 43 7.97 -20.17 3.52
N ASP A 44 7.81 -20.47 2.24
CA ASP A 44 8.89 -20.57 1.25
C ASP A 44 8.87 -19.32 0.37
N LEU A 45 10.05 -18.76 0.10
CA LEU A 45 10.27 -17.61 -0.76
C LEU A 45 11.18 -18.03 -1.90
N ALA A 46 10.85 -17.63 -3.12
CA ALA A 46 11.62 -18.03 -4.29
C ALA A 46 12.81 -17.09 -4.52
N ALA A 47 13.89 -17.59 -5.12
CA ALA A 47 14.93 -16.74 -5.69
C ALA A 47 14.31 -15.72 -6.67
N GLY A 48 14.75 -14.47 -6.60
CA GLY A 48 14.22 -13.34 -7.36
C GLY A 48 13.07 -12.61 -6.68
N GLU A 49 12.46 -13.16 -5.62
CA GLU A 49 11.41 -12.47 -4.87
C GLU A 49 11.96 -11.26 -4.13
N THR A 50 11.23 -10.15 -4.13
CA THR A 50 11.63 -8.94 -3.40
C THR A 50 11.05 -8.95 -1.99
N VAL A 51 11.82 -8.41 -1.05
CA VAL A 51 11.43 -8.28 0.35
C VAL A 51 11.81 -6.90 0.84
N SER A 52 10.97 -6.28 1.67
CA SER A 52 11.32 -5.02 2.31
C SER A 52 11.92 -5.29 3.67
N LEU A 53 13.09 -4.69 3.93
CA LEU A 53 13.73 -4.80 5.23
C LEU A 53 12.95 -3.95 6.23
N LEU A 54 12.45 -4.58 7.29
CA LEU A 54 11.78 -3.86 8.38
C LEU A 54 12.79 -3.12 9.26
N ARG A 55 14.00 -3.66 9.36
CA ARG A 55 15.10 -3.07 10.11
C ARG A 55 16.39 -3.29 9.33
N ARG A 56 17.32 -2.31 9.42
CA ARG A 56 18.67 -2.47 8.84
C ARG A 56 19.56 -3.40 9.67
N GLU A 57 19.22 -3.57 10.95
CA GLU A 57 19.97 -4.44 11.86
C GLU A 57 19.58 -5.90 11.65
N HIS A 58 20.56 -6.77 11.42
CA HIS A 58 20.37 -8.20 11.48
C HIS A 58 20.38 -8.70 12.93
N ARG A 59 19.79 -9.87 13.15
CA ARG A 59 19.95 -10.65 14.39
C ARG A 59 20.35 -12.07 14.03
N ASN A 60 21.45 -12.56 14.61
CA ASN A 60 21.97 -13.92 14.36
C ASN A 60 22.13 -14.29 12.87
N GLY A 61 22.50 -13.32 12.02
CA GLY A 61 22.62 -13.52 10.56
C GLY A 61 21.27 -13.57 9.82
N TYR A 62 20.17 -13.15 10.44
CA TYR A 62 18.86 -13.01 9.81
C TYR A 62 18.45 -11.54 9.71
N LEU A 63 17.83 -11.20 8.60
CA LEU A 63 17.15 -9.93 8.39
C LEU A 63 15.66 -10.11 8.66
N GLN A 64 15.06 -9.17 9.40
CA GLN A 64 13.62 -9.11 9.52
C GLN A 64 13.07 -8.45 8.28
N VAL A 65 12.23 -9.18 7.55
CA VAL A 65 11.69 -8.74 6.28
C VAL A 65 10.18 -8.84 6.27
N ARG A 66 9.59 -8.02 5.41
CA ARG A 66 8.24 -8.18 4.95
C ARG A 66 8.27 -8.64 3.50
N THR A 67 7.61 -9.76 3.25
CA THR A 67 7.47 -10.31 1.91
C THR A 67 6.54 -9.45 1.06
N GLN A 68 6.44 -9.71 -0.24
CA GLN A 68 5.40 -9.12 -1.09
C GLN A 68 3.99 -9.59 -0.73
N THR A 69 3.84 -10.60 0.13
CA THR A 69 2.53 -11.09 0.61
C THR A 69 2.17 -10.54 1.99
N GLU A 70 2.89 -9.51 2.43
CA GLU A 70 2.72 -8.90 3.75
C GLU A 70 3.05 -9.82 4.94
N ASP A 71 3.55 -11.04 4.69
CA ASP A 71 4.06 -11.90 5.75
C ASP A 71 5.34 -11.29 6.33
N VAL A 72 5.37 -11.13 7.65
CA VAL A 72 6.53 -10.64 8.40
C VAL A 72 7.26 -11.80 9.03
N GLY A 73 8.56 -11.88 8.78
CA GLY A 73 9.40 -12.92 9.35
C GLY A 73 10.88 -12.64 9.16
N TRP A 74 11.68 -13.70 9.30
CA TRP A 74 13.13 -13.63 9.28
C TRP A 74 13.70 -14.50 8.16
N VAL A 75 14.59 -13.91 7.37
CA VAL A 75 15.30 -14.58 6.27
C VAL A 75 16.80 -14.49 6.48
N TRP A 76 17.53 -15.54 6.09
CA TRP A 76 18.98 -15.58 6.19
C TRP A 76 19.63 -14.48 5.34
N GLU A 77 20.46 -13.64 5.95
CA GLU A 77 20.96 -12.41 5.31
C GLU A 77 21.78 -12.69 4.05
N LEU A 78 22.51 -13.80 4.00
CA LEU A 78 23.32 -14.17 2.83
C LEU A 78 22.48 -14.49 1.59
N TYR A 79 21.17 -14.70 1.75
CA TYR A 79 20.25 -14.91 0.63
C TYR A 79 19.60 -13.62 0.15
N VAL A 80 19.87 -12.49 0.81
CA VAL A 80 19.30 -11.20 0.45
C VAL A 80 20.39 -10.35 -0.20
N HIS A 81 20.23 -10.08 -1.50
CA HIS A 81 20.96 -9.00 -2.14
C HIS A 81 20.21 -7.70 -1.88
N LEU A 82 20.78 -6.83 -1.05
CA LEU A 82 20.22 -5.50 -0.85
C LEU A 82 20.37 -4.73 -2.15
N VAL A 83 19.24 -4.31 -2.71
CA VAL A 83 19.25 -3.51 -3.92
C VAL A 83 19.55 -2.07 -3.53
N ASP A 84 20.54 -1.48 -4.19
CA ASP A 84 20.66 -0.02 -4.14
C ASP A 84 19.37 0.55 -4.74
N PRO A 85 18.65 1.48 -4.09
CA PRO A 85 17.47 2.10 -4.65
C PRO A 85 17.67 2.66 -6.08
N THR A 86 18.93 2.96 -6.46
CA THR A 86 19.29 3.38 -7.82
C THR A 86 19.49 2.23 -8.82
N GLU A 87 19.69 0.99 -8.37
CA GLU A 87 19.80 -0.21 -9.24
C GLU A 87 18.44 -0.82 -9.62
N VAL A 88 17.35 -0.47 -8.92
CA VAL A 88 15.97 -0.80 -9.35
C VAL A 88 15.54 0.05 -10.55
N HIS A 89 16.36 1.03 -10.96
CA HIS A 89 16.09 1.98 -12.05
C HIS A 89 16.89 1.66 -13.33
N GLU A 90 16.82 0.43 -13.84
CA GLU A 90 17.11 0.20 -15.27
C GLU A 90 15.83 0.52 -16.06
N PRO A 91 15.76 1.68 -16.75
CA PRO A 91 14.54 2.16 -17.38
C PRO A 91 14.42 1.55 -18.77
N THR A 92 13.40 0.74 -19.04
CA THR A 92 13.06 0.44 -20.44
C THR A 92 12.21 1.54 -21.07
N THR A 93 11.53 2.39 -20.29
CA THR A 93 10.95 3.66 -20.78
C THR A 93 10.80 4.60 -19.58
N PRO A 94 10.98 5.93 -19.70
CA PRO A 94 10.53 6.86 -18.66
C PRO A 94 9.01 6.75 -18.53
N HIS A 95 8.53 5.95 -17.59
CA HIS A 95 7.12 5.92 -17.24
C HIS A 95 6.82 7.21 -16.47
N THR A 96 6.22 8.18 -17.16
CA THR A 96 5.64 9.35 -16.50
C THR A 96 4.21 8.99 -16.11
N LEU A 97 3.78 9.34 -14.90
CA LEU A 97 2.39 9.13 -14.51
C LEU A 97 1.47 9.87 -15.50
N VAL A 98 0.66 9.11 -16.22
CA VAL A 98 -0.42 9.65 -17.05
C VAL A 98 -1.65 9.80 -16.16
N PRO A 99 -2.24 11.01 -16.02
CA PRO A 99 -3.49 11.18 -15.29
C PRO A 99 -4.55 10.25 -15.86
N SER A 100 -5.24 9.53 -14.99
CA SER A 100 -6.21 8.55 -15.47
C SER A 100 -7.44 9.24 -16.03
N PRO A 101 -7.97 8.75 -17.17
CA PRO A 101 -9.18 9.32 -17.74
C PRO A 101 -10.34 9.14 -16.76
N LEU A 102 -11.22 10.13 -16.69
CA LEU A 102 -12.50 10.02 -15.99
C LEU A 102 -13.49 9.25 -16.87
N GLY A 103 -14.48 8.59 -16.26
CA GLY A 103 -15.53 7.87 -16.96
C GLY A 103 -15.04 6.57 -17.61
N VAL A 104 -14.06 5.89 -17.00
CA VAL A 104 -13.63 4.56 -17.45
C VAL A 104 -14.76 3.58 -17.16
N ASP A 105 -15.22 2.89 -18.20
CA ASP A 105 -16.20 1.82 -18.07
C ASP A 105 -15.48 0.54 -17.63
N VAL A 106 -15.72 0.11 -16.40
CA VAL A 106 -15.19 -1.14 -15.85
C VAL A 106 -16.34 -2.14 -15.76
N PRO A 107 -16.22 -3.33 -16.38
CA PRO A 107 -17.25 -4.36 -16.29
C PRO A 107 -17.60 -4.72 -14.85
N ALA A 108 -18.90 -4.74 -14.55
CA ALA A 108 -19.42 -5.21 -13.28
C ALA A 108 -19.48 -6.75 -13.23
N GLY A 109 -19.41 -7.31 -12.03
CA GLY A 109 -19.50 -8.76 -11.82
C GLY A 109 -18.17 -9.47 -12.02
N ASP A 110 -18.21 -10.52 -12.84
CA ASP A 110 -17.09 -11.44 -13.07
C ASP A 110 -15.91 -10.78 -13.77
N PHE A 111 -14.71 -11.11 -13.29
CA PHE A 111 -13.43 -10.76 -13.89
C PHE A 111 -12.58 -12.04 -13.98
N ASP A 112 -12.24 -12.48 -15.19
CA ASP A 112 -11.44 -13.68 -15.45
C ASP A 112 -11.93 -14.96 -14.75
N ASN A 113 -13.25 -15.21 -14.75
CA ASN A 113 -13.93 -16.31 -14.06
C ASN A 113 -13.91 -16.22 -12.53
N CYS A 114 -13.61 -15.03 -12.00
CA CYS A 114 -13.79 -14.70 -10.59
C CYS A 114 -14.97 -13.74 -10.41
N PRO A 115 -16.07 -14.14 -9.72
CA PRO A 115 -17.20 -13.25 -9.48
C PRO A 115 -16.78 -12.06 -8.59
N ASP A 116 -17.56 -10.97 -8.61
CA ASP A 116 -17.30 -9.79 -7.77
C ASP A 116 -17.25 -10.09 -6.26
N SER A 117 -17.97 -11.13 -5.81
CA SER A 117 -17.91 -11.61 -4.43
C SER A 117 -16.68 -12.46 -4.12
N GLY A 118 -15.84 -12.75 -5.11
CA GLY A 118 -14.73 -13.67 -4.98
C GLY A 118 -15.16 -15.10 -4.62
N ASP A 119 -14.23 -15.89 -4.08
CA ASP A 119 -14.44 -17.31 -3.71
C ASP A 119 -14.65 -17.53 -2.19
N ALA A 120 -14.93 -16.45 -1.46
CA ALA A 120 -15.07 -16.50 -0.01
C ALA A 120 -16.22 -17.41 0.45
N GLN A 121 -15.92 -18.27 1.43
CA GLN A 121 -16.91 -19.19 2.01
C GLN A 121 -17.88 -18.46 2.95
N LEU A 122 -17.39 -17.44 3.67
CA LEU A 122 -18.19 -16.68 4.63
C LEU A 122 -18.99 -15.58 3.94
N ALA A 123 -20.29 -15.49 4.25
CA ALA A 123 -21.18 -14.52 3.62
C ALA A 123 -20.73 -13.06 3.82
N ARG A 124 -20.24 -12.72 5.02
CA ARG A 124 -19.72 -11.37 5.30
C ARG A 124 -18.48 -11.02 4.48
N VAL A 125 -17.60 -11.99 4.22
CA VAL A 125 -16.41 -11.77 3.39
C VAL A 125 -16.79 -11.65 1.92
N ARG A 126 -17.83 -12.36 1.45
CA ARG A 126 -18.40 -12.10 0.13
C ARG A 126 -18.96 -10.69 -0.03
N VAL A 127 -19.52 -10.09 1.03
CA VAL A 127 -19.95 -8.69 1.01
C VAL A 127 -18.73 -7.76 0.91
N LEU A 128 -17.71 -7.99 1.73
CA LEU A 128 -16.45 -7.26 1.68
C LEU A 128 -15.79 -7.34 0.29
N ASN A 129 -15.72 -8.52 -0.30
CA ASN A 129 -15.16 -8.72 -1.64
C ASN A 129 -15.91 -7.91 -2.70
N ARG A 130 -17.24 -7.78 -2.62
CA ARG A 130 -17.99 -6.91 -3.55
C ARG A 130 -17.62 -5.44 -3.38
N LEU A 131 -17.29 -4.99 -2.17
CA LEU A 131 -16.80 -3.62 -1.93
C LEU A 131 -15.40 -3.43 -2.51
N LYS A 132 -14.50 -4.39 -2.32
CA LYS A 132 -13.17 -4.42 -2.96
C LYS A 132 -13.29 -4.35 -4.48
N ASN A 133 -14.18 -5.16 -5.04
CA ASN A 133 -14.41 -5.35 -6.46
C ASN A 133 -15.37 -4.35 -7.13
N ARG A 134 -15.62 -3.17 -6.53
CA ARG A 134 -16.51 -2.17 -7.14
C ARG A 134 -15.98 -1.72 -8.50
N SER A 135 -16.83 -1.77 -9.52
CA SER A 135 -16.50 -1.35 -10.87
C SER A 135 -16.95 0.09 -11.19
N ALA A 136 -17.86 0.66 -10.41
CA ALA A 136 -18.32 2.02 -10.65
C ALA A 136 -17.30 3.05 -10.17
N GLU A 137 -17.07 4.10 -10.95
CA GLU A 137 -16.37 5.30 -10.49
C GLU A 137 -17.27 6.10 -9.51
N PRO A 138 -16.74 6.60 -8.37
CA PRO A 138 -17.49 7.50 -7.52
C PRO A 138 -17.84 8.80 -8.21
N ARG A 139 -19.10 9.24 -8.07
CA ARG A 139 -19.55 10.55 -8.52
C ARG A 139 -19.15 11.59 -7.48
N ASP A 140 -19.14 12.87 -7.87
CA ASP A 140 -18.83 13.96 -6.93
C ASP A 140 -19.78 13.99 -5.71
N ALA A 141 -21.03 13.56 -5.87
CA ALA A 141 -22.00 13.45 -4.76
C ALA A 141 -21.70 12.30 -3.77
N ASP A 142 -20.88 11.33 -4.19
CA ASP A 142 -20.44 10.21 -3.35
C ASP A 142 -19.22 10.62 -2.50
N ILE A 143 -18.51 11.69 -2.87
CA ILE A 143 -17.34 12.18 -2.16
C ILE A 143 -17.74 12.80 -0.82
N ASP A 144 -17.19 12.27 0.26
CA ASP A 144 -17.21 12.91 1.57
C ASP A 144 -15.93 13.71 1.76
N SER A 145 -16.04 15.04 1.59
CA SER A 145 -14.90 15.96 1.68
C SER A 145 -14.30 16.05 3.10
N SER A 146 -14.98 15.53 4.13
CA SER A 146 -14.41 15.46 5.47
C SER A 146 -13.38 14.33 5.62
N VAL A 147 -13.41 13.35 4.71
CA VAL A 147 -12.47 12.23 4.69
C VAL A 147 -11.17 12.64 4.00
N THR A 148 -10.29 13.25 4.80
CA THR A 148 -8.92 13.59 4.42
C THR A 148 -7.95 12.51 4.90
N LEU A 149 -6.74 12.47 4.34
CA LEU A 149 -5.69 11.57 4.84
C LEU A 149 -5.42 11.77 6.33
N ALA A 150 -5.40 13.03 6.79
CA ALA A 150 -5.24 13.35 8.21
C ALA A 150 -6.41 12.82 9.07
N ALA A 151 -7.65 12.87 8.57
CA ALA A 151 -8.81 12.32 9.27
C ALA A 151 -8.78 10.79 9.34
N MET A 152 -8.30 10.11 8.29
CA MET A 152 -8.12 8.65 8.29
C MET A 152 -7.01 8.22 9.27
N LEU A 153 -5.93 9.01 9.36
CA LEU A 153 -4.80 8.77 10.29
C LEU A 153 -5.11 9.15 11.73
N ALA A 154 -6.14 9.95 11.98
CA ALA A 154 -6.47 10.39 13.33
C ALA A 154 -6.71 9.17 14.24
N PRO A 155 -6.26 9.18 15.51
CA PRO A 155 -6.58 8.13 16.46
C PRO A 155 -8.08 7.91 16.60
N SER A 156 -8.50 6.68 16.86
CA SER A 156 -9.90 6.43 17.22
C SER A 156 -10.22 7.05 18.57
N SER A 157 -11.22 7.93 18.61
CA SER A 157 -11.65 8.60 19.83
C SER A 157 -12.80 7.88 20.57
N GLY A 158 -13.14 6.64 20.19
CA GLY A 158 -14.31 5.93 20.74
C GLY A 158 -14.15 4.41 20.84
N ASP A 159 -15.03 3.81 21.65
CA ASP A 159 -15.06 2.37 21.99
C ASP A 159 -15.28 1.44 20.79
N SER A 160 -15.70 1.99 19.64
CA SER A 160 -15.92 1.22 18.41
C SER A 160 -14.62 0.85 17.68
N GLY A 161 -13.46 1.34 18.12
CA GLY A 161 -12.16 0.97 17.54
C GLY A 161 -12.14 1.20 16.03
N ASP A 162 -12.42 2.43 15.58
CA ASP A 162 -12.51 2.83 14.17
C ASP A 162 -13.74 2.34 13.38
N LEU A 163 -14.50 1.37 13.90
CA LEU A 163 -15.73 0.91 13.27
C LEU A 163 -16.75 2.05 13.18
N GLY A 164 -17.32 2.23 11.98
CA GLY A 164 -18.35 3.24 11.72
C GLY A 164 -17.85 4.69 11.65
N ARG A 165 -16.52 4.92 11.66
CA ARG A 165 -15.96 6.27 11.49
C ARG A 165 -16.33 6.88 10.14
N PHE A 166 -16.28 6.06 9.09
CA PHE A 166 -16.67 6.44 7.74
C PHE A 166 -17.79 5.53 7.22
N GLN A 167 -18.21 5.73 5.97
CA GLN A 167 -19.32 5.00 5.35
C GLN A 167 -18.86 4.36 4.05
N GLU A 168 -19.12 3.06 3.88
CA GLU A 168 -18.74 2.31 2.67
C GLU A 168 -19.50 2.76 1.41
N THR A 169 -20.62 3.48 1.60
CA THR A 169 -21.40 4.13 0.54
C THR A 169 -20.81 5.47 0.09
N LYS A 170 -19.75 5.94 0.76
CA LYS A 170 -19.04 7.17 0.43
C LYS A 170 -17.68 6.88 -0.18
N ALA A 171 -17.16 7.88 -0.86
CA ALA A 171 -15.86 7.90 -1.48
C ALA A 171 -15.04 9.06 -0.93
N ALA A 172 -13.74 9.03 -1.21
CA ALA A 172 -12.82 10.10 -0.85
C ALA A 172 -11.97 10.49 -2.05
N GLU A 173 -11.57 11.75 -2.08
CA GLU A 173 -10.52 12.27 -2.94
C GLU A 173 -9.45 12.91 -2.06
N ILE A 174 -8.25 12.35 -2.05
CA ILE A 174 -7.18 12.77 -1.15
C ILE A 174 -5.90 13.05 -1.92
N THR A 175 -5.12 14.01 -1.42
CA THR A 175 -3.72 14.19 -1.80
C THR A 175 -2.84 13.53 -0.75
N ALA A 176 -1.90 12.69 -1.18
CA ALA A 176 -1.06 11.89 -0.30
C ALA A 176 0.33 11.71 -0.89
N PHE A 177 1.33 11.52 -0.02
CA PHE A 177 2.63 11.04 -0.45
C PHE A 177 2.60 9.51 -0.48
N VAL A 178 3.01 8.92 -1.60
CA VAL A 178 3.05 7.46 -1.74
C VAL A 178 4.37 6.97 -1.16
N TYR A 179 4.28 6.26 -0.03
CA TYR A 179 5.46 5.69 0.61
C TYR A 179 5.97 4.46 -0.14
N ARG A 180 5.05 3.60 -0.56
CA ARG A 180 5.37 2.28 -1.11
C ARG A 180 4.25 1.77 -2.01
N VAL A 181 4.63 1.10 -3.10
CA VAL A 181 3.72 0.39 -4.01
C VAL A 181 4.20 -1.06 -4.14
N ILE A 182 3.32 -2.00 -3.84
CA ILE A 182 3.63 -3.44 -3.88
C ILE A 182 2.42 -4.24 -4.35
N PRO A 183 2.63 -5.50 -4.77
CA PRO A 183 1.51 -6.40 -5.02
C PRO A 183 0.72 -6.69 -3.71
N GLY A 184 -0.62 -6.74 -3.78
CA GLY A 184 -1.52 -7.15 -2.70
C GLY A 184 -1.42 -8.64 -2.36
N GLY A 185 -2.25 -9.17 -1.47
CA GLY A 185 -2.12 -10.55 -0.98
C GLY A 185 -2.19 -11.64 -2.07
N LYS A 186 -1.33 -12.67 -1.99
CA LYS A 186 -1.29 -13.79 -2.99
C LYS A 186 -2.53 -14.70 -2.98
N LYS A 187 -3.36 -14.64 -1.93
CA LYS A 187 -4.49 -15.56 -1.72
C LYS A 187 -5.74 -14.83 -1.24
N GLU A 188 -5.96 -13.63 -1.75
CA GLU A 188 -7.16 -12.86 -1.44
C GLU A 188 -8.38 -13.52 -2.05
N THR A 189 -9.42 -13.71 -1.24
CA THR A 189 -10.65 -14.31 -1.72
C THR A 189 -11.37 -13.42 -2.73
N ALA A 190 -11.20 -12.09 -2.64
CA ALA A 190 -11.70 -11.10 -3.61
C ALA A 190 -11.21 -11.38 -5.04
N ASN A 191 -10.02 -11.97 -5.15
CA ASN A 191 -9.35 -12.31 -6.40
C ASN A 191 -9.32 -13.85 -6.64
N CYS A 192 -10.24 -14.59 -5.99
CA CYS A 192 -10.35 -16.05 -6.08
C CYS A 192 -9.04 -16.78 -5.79
N LYS A 193 -8.18 -16.17 -4.96
CA LYS A 193 -6.85 -16.67 -4.58
C LYS A 193 -5.88 -16.85 -5.75
N LEU A 194 -6.13 -16.19 -6.88
CA LEU A 194 -5.19 -16.13 -7.99
C LEU A 194 -4.02 -15.22 -7.58
N GLY A 195 -2.82 -15.80 -7.56
CA GLY A 195 -1.62 -15.17 -7.00
C GLY A 195 -0.64 -14.61 -8.03
N ASP A 196 -0.97 -14.66 -9.32
CA ASP A 196 -0.12 -14.09 -10.36
C ASP A 196 -0.30 -12.55 -10.44
N PRO A 197 0.65 -11.83 -11.06
CA PRO A 197 0.68 -10.37 -11.02
C PRO A 197 -0.54 -9.66 -11.62
N VAL A 198 -1.30 -10.30 -12.53
CA VAL A 198 -2.46 -9.64 -13.17
C VAL A 198 -3.74 -9.79 -12.34
N HIS A 199 -3.81 -10.77 -11.44
CA HIS A 199 -4.98 -11.00 -10.57
C HIS A 199 -4.80 -10.53 -9.12
N ARG A 200 -3.62 -10.04 -8.73
CA ARG A 200 -3.43 -9.42 -7.41
C ARG A 200 -3.81 -7.94 -7.44
N ASP A 201 -4.31 -7.43 -6.32
CA ASP A 201 -4.45 -5.98 -6.12
C ASP A 201 -3.06 -5.32 -6.16
N THR A 202 -3.00 -4.02 -6.44
CA THR A 202 -1.81 -3.20 -6.19
C THR A 202 -2.04 -2.46 -4.89
N HIS A 203 -1.27 -2.79 -3.87
CA HIS A 203 -1.30 -2.18 -2.56
C HIS A 203 -0.45 -0.91 -2.53
N ILE A 204 -1.03 0.20 -2.08
CA ILE A 204 -0.40 1.52 -2.04
C ILE A 204 -0.46 2.06 -0.61
N GLU A 205 0.71 2.29 -0.03
CA GLU A 205 0.84 2.84 1.31
C GLU A 205 0.96 4.36 1.25
N LEU A 206 0.03 5.07 1.91
CA LEU A 206 -0.10 6.52 1.89
C LEU A 206 0.31 7.14 3.22
N ILE A 207 1.09 8.22 3.15
CA ILE A 207 1.57 8.99 4.32
C ILE A 207 1.40 10.49 4.13
N LEU A 208 1.41 11.24 5.23
CA LEU A 208 1.25 12.71 5.23
C LEU A 208 2.43 13.46 4.61
N GLY A 209 3.56 12.80 4.42
CA GLY A 209 4.76 13.40 3.83
C GLY A 209 5.97 12.51 4.05
N PRO A 210 7.08 12.75 3.34
CA PRO A 210 8.21 11.83 3.28
C PRO A 210 8.91 11.57 4.63
N SER A 211 8.72 12.44 5.63
CA SER A 211 9.26 12.22 6.98
C SER A 211 8.42 11.29 7.85
N ASP A 212 7.17 11.02 7.49
CA ASP A 212 6.23 10.20 8.27
C ASP A 212 6.27 8.74 7.83
N THR A 213 7.37 8.05 8.12
CA THR A 213 7.62 6.71 7.58
C THR A 213 7.15 5.56 8.49
N ALA A 214 6.48 5.85 9.62
CA ALA A 214 6.10 4.82 10.58
C ALA A 214 4.96 3.94 10.05
N GLU A 215 5.06 2.61 10.15
CA GLU A 215 4.05 1.68 9.62
C GLU A 215 2.65 1.94 10.20
N ILE A 216 2.56 2.13 11.53
CA ILE A 216 1.33 2.49 12.24
C ILE A 216 0.76 3.88 11.88
N ARG A 217 1.38 4.61 10.96
CA ARG A 217 0.93 5.92 10.43
C ARG A 217 0.75 5.91 8.91
N ARG A 218 0.38 4.75 8.36
CA ARG A 218 0.07 4.56 6.94
C ARG A 218 -1.42 4.29 6.73
N VAL A 219 -1.98 4.84 5.65
CA VAL A 219 -3.32 4.48 5.14
C VAL A 219 -3.16 3.68 3.87
N ILE A 220 -3.99 2.66 3.70
CA ILE A 220 -3.92 1.79 2.52
C ILE A 220 -4.92 2.26 1.48
N ALA A 221 -4.48 2.25 0.24
CA ALA A 221 -5.35 2.37 -0.92
C ALA A 221 -4.94 1.30 -1.95
N GLU A 222 -5.91 0.77 -2.69
CA GLU A 222 -5.62 -0.35 -3.58
C GLU A 222 -6.22 -0.18 -4.97
N VAL A 223 -5.47 -0.62 -5.98
CA VAL A 223 -5.95 -0.73 -7.37
C VAL A 223 -6.21 -2.20 -7.67
N THR A 224 -7.44 -2.54 -8.07
CA THR A 224 -7.81 -3.94 -8.32
C THR A 224 -7.52 -4.37 -9.76
N PRO A 225 -7.39 -5.69 -10.03
CA PRO A 225 -7.22 -6.26 -11.37
C PRO A 225 -8.16 -5.70 -12.44
N ARG A 226 -9.45 -5.59 -12.11
CA ARG A 226 -10.49 -5.06 -13.02
C ARG A 226 -10.21 -3.63 -13.48
N TRP A 227 -9.76 -2.75 -12.57
CA TRP A 227 -9.42 -1.38 -12.89
C TRP A 227 -8.14 -1.29 -13.71
N ARG A 228 -7.13 -2.11 -13.39
CA ARG A 228 -5.89 -2.19 -14.19
C ARG A 228 -6.17 -2.65 -15.62
N ALA A 229 -7.00 -3.66 -15.79
CA ALA A 229 -7.40 -4.17 -17.11
C ALA A 229 -8.14 -3.10 -17.93
N ALA A 230 -9.16 -2.47 -17.35
CA ALA A 230 -9.95 -1.45 -18.04
C ALA A 230 -9.10 -0.22 -18.45
N LEU A 231 -8.14 0.19 -17.62
CA LEU A 231 -7.23 1.29 -17.96
C LEU A 231 -6.18 0.89 -19.00
N LYS A 232 -5.71 -0.36 -18.97
CA LYS A 232 -4.84 -0.89 -20.00
C LYS A 232 -5.51 -0.84 -21.38
N ASP A 233 -6.81 -1.14 -21.46
CA ASP A 233 -7.60 -1.00 -22.70
C ASP A 233 -7.73 0.46 -23.18
N ARG A 234 -7.48 1.43 -22.30
CA ARG A 234 -7.38 2.86 -22.61
C ARG A 234 -5.93 3.33 -22.85
N GLY A 235 -4.96 2.41 -22.88
CA GLY A 235 -3.55 2.73 -23.07
C GLY A 235 -2.87 3.32 -21.83
N VAL A 236 -3.47 3.18 -20.64
CA VAL A 236 -2.90 3.63 -19.37
C VAL A 236 -2.42 2.41 -18.59
N ASP A 237 -1.11 2.32 -18.36
CA ASP A 237 -0.52 1.21 -17.62
C ASP A 237 -0.59 1.45 -16.10
N TRP A 238 -1.51 0.74 -15.45
CA TRP A 238 -1.65 0.69 -14.00
C TRP A 238 -1.15 -0.63 -13.41
N SER A 239 -0.32 -1.38 -14.14
CA SER A 239 0.38 -2.53 -13.56
C SER A 239 1.13 -2.11 -12.30
N THR A 240 1.29 -3.04 -11.35
CA THR A 240 1.96 -2.74 -10.07
C THR A 240 3.37 -2.20 -10.29
N ALA A 241 4.10 -2.75 -11.27
CA ALA A 241 5.43 -2.28 -11.63
C ALA A 241 5.41 -0.85 -12.20
N ALA A 242 4.47 -0.54 -13.09
CA ALA A 242 4.33 0.81 -13.64
C ALA A 242 3.96 1.82 -12.55
N LEU A 243 3.03 1.48 -11.65
CA LEU A 243 2.67 2.34 -10.51
C LEU A 243 3.87 2.52 -9.57
N GLN A 244 4.59 1.46 -9.23
CA GLN A 244 5.80 1.57 -8.42
C GLN A 244 6.81 2.57 -9.01
N GLN A 245 7.06 2.52 -10.32
CA GLN A 245 7.99 3.43 -10.99
C GLN A 245 7.47 4.87 -11.10
N THR A 246 6.15 5.06 -11.21
CA THR A 246 5.55 6.36 -11.53
C THR A 246 5.09 7.15 -10.32
N ILE A 247 4.73 6.47 -9.22
CA ILE A 247 4.13 7.13 -8.05
C ILE A 247 4.85 6.88 -6.74
N GLU A 248 5.63 5.81 -6.56
CA GLU A 248 6.37 5.59 -5.31
C GLU A 248 7.32 6.76 -5.06
N GLY A 249 7.32 7.31 -3.85
CA GLY A 249 8.10 8.49 -3.51
C GLY A 249 7.57 9.82 -4.06
N HIS A 250 6.35 9.84 -4.60
CA HIS A 250 5.73 11.04 -5.19
C HIS A 250 4.42 11.42 -4.49
N TRP A 251 4.03 12.68 -4.65
CA TRP A 251 2.71 13.16 -4.29
C TRP A 251 1.71 12.82 -5.38
N VAL A 252 0.57 12.25 -4.97
CA VAL A 252 -0.53 11.93 -5.87
C VAL A 252 -1.84 12.49 -5.33
N ARG A 253 -2.75 12.80 -6.25
CA ARG A 253 -4.17 12.94 -5.96
C ARG A 253 -4.86 11.67 -6.43
N LEU A 254 -5.56 11.01 -5.52
CA LEU A 254 -6.30 9.78 -5.79
C LEU A 254 -7.75 9.93 -5.37
N ARG A 255 -8.64 9.25 -6.09
CA ARG A 255 -10.06 9.14 -5.77
C ARG A 255 -10.48 7.69 -5.83
N GLY A 256 -11.25 7.27 -4.85
CA GLY A 256 -11.79 5.93 -4.79
C GLY A 256 -12.81 5.80 -3.69
N TRP A 257 -13.33 4.60 -3.54
CA TRP A 257 -14.36 4.35 -2.56
C TRP A 257 -13.81 4.02 -1.18
N LEU A 258 -14.54 4.39 -0.13
CA LEU A 258 -14.21 3.98 1.23
C LEU A 258 -14.67 2.54 1.47
N MET A 259 -13.85 1.78 2.18
CA MET A 259 -14.10 0.40 2.53
C MET A 259 -13.43 0.09 3.86
N PHE A 260 -14.15 -0.55 4.80
CA PHE A 260 -13.54 -1.01 6.03
C PHE A 260 -13.06 -2.45 5.84
N ASP A 261 -11.74 -2.65 5.76
CA ASP A 261 -11.19 -3.98 5.61
C ASP A 261 -11.23 -4.72 6.96
N LEU A 262 -12.35 -5.41 7.17
CA LEU A 262 -12.58 -6.21 8.37
C LEU A 262 -11.51 -7.30 8.58
N GLU A 263 -10.87 -7.79 7.51
CA GLU A 263 -9.80 -8.79 7.61
C GLU A 263 -8.52 -8.19 8.23
N HIS A 264 -8.37 -6.86 8.16
CA HIS A 264 -7.23 -6.12 8.67
C HIS A 264 -7.47 -5.35 9.98
N GLN A 265 -8.64 -5.52 10.61
CA GLN A 265 -8.94 -4.87 11.90
C GLN A 265 -7.96 -5.23 13.03
N ALA A 266 -7.29 -6.38 12.97
CA ALA A 266 -6.36 -6.79 14.01
C ALA A 266 -4.95 -6.18 13.85
N GLN A 267 -4.66 -5.58 12.69
CA GLN A 267 -3.35 -5.06 12.29
C GLN A 267 -3.34 -3.53 12.09
N ALA A 268 -4.39 -2.84 12.55
CA ALA A 268 -4.49 -1.39 12.51
C ALA A 268 -4.41 -0.78 13.91
N GLU A 269 -3.66 0.32 14.02
CA GLU A 269 -3.45 1.01 15.30
C GLU A 269 -4.76 1.58 15.88
N ASN A 270 -5.66 2.07 15.03
CA ASN A 270 -6.93 2.67 15.45
C ASN A 270 -7.95 1.65 15.97
N THR A 271 -7.85 0.39 15.55
CA THR A 271 -8.74 -0.71 15.94
C THR A 271 -8.13 -1.57 17.05
N ASN A 272 -6.79 -1.67 17.10
CA ASN A 272 -6.06 -2.51 18.04
C ASN A 272 -4.76 -1.84 18.54
N PRO A 273 -4.86 -0.77 19.36
CA PRO A 273 -3.71 0.07 19.71
C PRO A 273 -2.55 -0.69 20.38
N GLY A 274 -1.32 -0.39 19.98
CA GLY A 274 -0.10 -0.94 20.58
C GLY A 274 0.19 -2.40 20.23
N ASN A 275 -0.58 -3.04 19.36
CA ASN A 275 -0.27 -4.39 18.89
C ASN A 275 1.01 -4.36 18.04
N SER A 276 1.96 -5.24 18.35
CA SER A 276 3.24 -5.35 17.64
C SER A 276 3.14 -5.81 16.19
N ALA A 277 1.99 -6.36 15.79
CA ALA A 277 1.67 -6.72 14.41
C ALA A 277 1.02 -5.57 13.62
N ASN A 278 0.80 -4.40 14.23
CA ASN A 278 0.22 -3.28 13.52
C ASN A 278 1.17 -2.72 12.48
N TRP A 279 0.66 -2.53 11.28
CA TRP A 279 1.43 -2.03 10.14
C TRP A 279 0.73 -0.93 9.36
N ARG A 280 -0.45 -0.51 9.83
CA ARG A 280 -1.30 0.54 9.28
C ARG A 280 -1.97 1.31 10.41
N ALA A 281 -2.38 2.54 10.15
CA ALA A 281 -3.07 3.37 11.13
C ALA A 281 -4.53 2.93 11.30
N THR A 282 -5.21 2.67 10.19
CA THR A 282 -6.65 2.38 10.14
C THR A 282 -6.93 1.15 9.28
N ALA A 283 -8.01 0.45 9.57
CA ALA A 283 -8.55 -0.60 8.70
C ALA A 283 -9.45 -0.03 7.59
N TRP A 284 -9.75 1.28 7.61
CA TRP A 284 -10.36 1.95 6.48
C TRP A 284 -9.36 2.14 5.34
N GLU A 285 -9.79 1.77 4.14
CA GLU A 285 -9.01 1.89 2.91
C GLU A 285 -9.74 2.77 1.89
N ILE A 286 -8.98 3.24 0.91
CA ILE A 286 -9.55 3.70 -0.36
C ILE A 286 -9.42 2.55 -1.35
N HIS A 287 -10.49 1.77 -1.47
CA HIS A 287 -10.50 0.51 -2.21
C HIS A 287 -11.86 0.29 -2.90
N PRO A 288 -11.90 0.23 -4.24
CA PRO A 288 -10.78 0.45 -5.15
C PRO A 288 -10.50 1.95 -5.35
N ILE A 289 -9.25 2.28 -5.67
CA ILE A 289 -8.91 3.54 -6.34
C ILE A 289 -9.41 3.46 -7.78
N THR A 290 -10.00 4.56 -8.23
CA THR A 290 -10.65 4.70 -9.54
C THR A 290 -10.07 5.85 -10.37
N PHE A 291 -9.30 6.73 -9.74
CA PHE A 291 -8.59 7.84 -10.38
C PHE A 291 -7.26 8.10 -9.67
N LEU A 292 -6.24 8.45 -10.46
CA LEU A 292 -4.91 8.79 -9.99
C LEU A 292 -4.31 9.88 -10.90
N ALA A 293 -3.69 10.88 -10.29
CA ALA A 293 -2.94 11.92 -10.97
C ALA A 293 -1.77 12.42 -10.11
N ALA A 294 -0.75 12.97 -10.76
CA ALA A 294 0.35 13.61 -10.06
C ALA A 294 -0.18 14.82 -9.27
N ALA A 295 0.38 15.05 -8.09
CA ALA A 295 0.10 16.21 -7.27
C ALA A 295 1.42 16.86 -6.81
N VAL A 296 1.28 18.02 -6.18
CA VAL A 296 2.36 18.67 -5.45
C VAL A 296 2.11 18.51 -3.96
N SER A 297 3.14 18.72 -3.15
CA SER A 297 2.97 18.78 -1.69
C SER A 297 1.86 19.79 -1.35
N PRO A 298 0.89 19.43 -0.50
CA PRO A 298 -0.03 20.40 0.07
C PRO A 298 0.75 21.46 0.86
N PRO A 299 0.24 22.70 0.92
CA PRO A 299 0.85 23.80 1.66
C PRO A 299 0.86 23.61 3.18
#